data_AF-A0A930WBJ3-F1
#
_entry.id   AF-A0A930WBJ3-F1
#
_cell.length_a   1.000
_cell.length_b   1.000
_cell.length_c   1.000
_cell.angle_alpha   90.00
_cell.angle_beta   90.00
_cell.angle_gamma   90.00
#
_symmetry.space_group_name_H-M   'P 1'
#
loop_
_entity.id
_entity.type
_entity.pdbx_description
1 polymer ?
#
loop_
_entity_poly.entity_id
_entity_poly.type
_entity_poly.pdbx_seq_one_letter_code
_entity_poly.pdbx_strand_id
1 'polypeptide(L)'
;MDVGNDLVIFTDGNTWTVAGGETVKPTNITPRNQENYGCSNVPPLRVGNRIVYVQRRGSIVRDTGYSYQSDGYIGNDLTLLAKHLVRGRNIVSAAYAQEPDSLLYFVTDDGLMLCLTYVVDQKVYAWSHFVTNGKYKAVCAANHGNNDRIYAVVERRINGKSVRYLEYFAPLVESDAEQDYTMMDAAVRAEYQAPQKELPAGDVLLGKDVVVMADGYFFEGVKMAADARIPEAAKNIMVGLPYTMTLEQPNWDAGNTDTGTVQGRKKVVTNAILRLTKSYGGRVGQNAHNMDKIIYDAEAMETDNNVLYTGDKKITLPAGGYDTDGRTCIVHDTPYPFSLSAIIREVSFGG
;
A
#
# COMPACT_ATOMS: atom_id res chain seq x y z
N MET A 1 -19.67 13.48 -14.56
CA MET A 1 -19.31 12.05 -14.65
C MET A 1 -20.61 11.28 -14.73
N ASP A 2 -20.75 10.33 -15.62
CA ASP A 2 -21.96 9.51 -15.77
C ASP A 2 -21.92 8.30 -14.83
N VAL A 3 -23.05 8.01 -14.18
CA VAL A 3 -23.27 6.78 -13.41
C VAL A 3 -24.72 6.34 -13.64
N GLY A 4 -24.91 5.06 -13.97
CA GLY A 4 -26.20 4.58 -14.45
C GLY A 4 -26.67 5.38 -15.67
N ASN A 5 -27.84 6.00 -15.56
CA ASN A 5 -28.45 6.81 -16.62
C ASN A 5 -28.34 8.33 -16.38
N ASP A 6 -27.67 8.76 -15.32
CA ASP A 6 -27.62 10.18 -14.93
C ASP A 6 -26.24 10.77 -15.14
N LEU A 7 -26.21 12.06 -15.48
CA LEU A 7 -25.01 12.87 -15.38
C LEU A 7 -24.90 13.42 -13.96
N VAL A 8 -23.87 13.00 -13.23
CA VAL A 8 -23.53 13.53 -11.90
C VAL A 8 -22.60 14.74 -12.05
N ILE A 9 -22.96 15.82 -11.39
CA ILE A 9 -22.27 17.11 -11.39
C ILE A 9 -21.84 17.45 -9.97
N PHE A 10 -20.55 17.69 -9.78
CA PHE A 10 -19.98 18.11 -8.50
C PHE A 10 -19.70 19.61 -8.51
N THR A 11 -20.06 20.29 -7.43
CA THR A 11 -19.73 21.70 -7.19
C THR A 11 -18.93 21.86 -5.90
N ASP A 12 -18.54 23.09 -5.57
CA ASP A 12 -17.83 23.42 -4.34
C ASP A 12 -18.69 23.24 -3.07
N GLY A 13 -20.01 23.11 -3.21
CA GLY A 13 -20.96 22.95 -2.10
C GLY A 13 -21.72 21.63 -2.12
N ASN A 14 -22.09 21.14 -3.30
CA ASN A 14 -23.14 20.15 -3.47
C ASN A 14 -22.84 19.16 -4.60
N THR A 15 -23.54 18.02 -4.57
CA THR A 15 -23.65 17.07 -5.68
C THR A 15 -25.04 17.16 -6.29
N TRP A 16 -25.10 17.21 -7.62
CA TRP A 16 -26.32 17.33 -8.41
C TRP A 16 -26.38 16.23 -9.47
N THR A 17 -27.58 15.93 -9.95
CA THR A 17 -27.79 15.06 -11.11
C THR A 17 -28.62 15.76 -12.17
N VAL A 18 -28.37 15.39 -13.42
CA VAL A 18 -29.25 15.67 -14.55
C VAL A 18 -29.64 14.31 -15.13
N ALA A 19 -30.94 14.01 -15.11
CA ALA A 19 -31.44 12.72 -15.55
C ALA A 19 -31.31 12.56 -17.07
N GLY A 20 -30.75 11.44 -17.54
CA GLY A 20 -30.63 11.15 -18.97
C GLY A 20 -31.91 10.63 -19.63
N GLY A 21 -32.93 10.28 -18.83
CA GLY A 21 -34.22 9.80 -19.32
C GLY A 21 -35.11 10.88 -19.96
N GLU A 22 -34.76 12.16 -19.79
CA GLU A 22 -35.46 13.30 -20.40
C GLU A 22 -34.56 13.98 -21.44
N THR A 23 -35.15 14.48 -22.53
CA THR A 23 -34.37 15.24 -23.53
C THR A 23 -33.84 16.54 -22.90
N VAL A 24 -32.53 16.61 -22.71
CA VAL A 24 -31.85 17.82 -22.23
C VAL A 24 -31.82 18.87 -23.34
N LYS A 25 -32.38 20.06 -23.08
CA LYS A 25 -32.39 21.22 -23.99
C LYS A 25 -31.82 22.45 -23.29
N PRO A 26 -31.23 23.43 -24.01
CA PRO A 26 -30.77 24.68 -23.40
C PRO A 26 -31.85 25.42 -22.58
N THR A 27 -33.12 25.27 -22.97
CA THR A 27 -34.27 25.88 -22.29
C THR A 27 -35.00 24.94 -21.33
N ASN A 28 -34.61 23.66 -21.26
CA ASN A 28 -35.26 22.67 -20.40
C ASN A 28 -34.26 21.66 -19.87
N ILE A 29 -33.84 21.88 -18.63
CA ILE A 29 -32.97 21.00 -17.84
C ILE A 29 -33.45 21.03 -16.40
N THR A 30 -33.54 19.87 -15.76
CA THR A 30 -34.05 19.72 -14.39
C THR A 30 -32.93 19.16 -13.49
N PRO A 31 -31.96 19.99 -13.05
CA PRO A 31 -30.94 19.54 -12.12
C PRO A 31 -31.57 19.24 -10.76
N ARG A 32 -31.24 18.07 -10.18
CA ARG A 32 -31.73 17.66 -8.86
C ARG A 32 -30.58 17.61 -7.88
N ASN A 33 -30.70 18.30 -6.74
CA ASN A 33 -29.73 18.19 -5.67
C ASN A 33 -29.79 16.79 -5.05
N GLN A 34 -28.63 16.20 -4.79
CA GLN A 34 -28.53 14.86 -4.19
C GLN A 34 -27.91 14.94 -2.79
N GLU A 35 -26.73 15.54 -2.69
CA GLU A 35 -26.00 15.69 -1.43
C GLU A 35 -25.49 17.12 -1.27
N ASN A 36 -25.36 17.59 -0.02
CA ASN A 36 -24.82 18.90 0.33
C ASN A 36 -23.35 18.80 0.78
N TYR A 37 -22.57 18.01 0.04
CA TYR A 37 -21.13 17.88 0.21
C TYR A 37 -20.43 18.41 -1.05
N GLY A 38 -19.55 19.39 -0.86
CA GLY A 38 -18.75 19.94 -1.96
C GLY A 38 -17.60 19.02 -2.35
N CYS A 39 -17.14 19.13 -3.59
CA CYS A 39 -15.97 18.44 -4.15
C CYS A 39 -14.77 19.38 -4.23
N SER A 40 -13.57 18.82 -4.13
CA SER A 40 -12.30 19.52 -4.40
C SER A 40 -11.99 19.58 -5.89
N ASN A 41 -10.83 20.14 -6.24
CA ASN A 41 -10.31 20.15 -7.62
C ASN A 41 -9.70 18.82 -8.05
N VAL A 42 -9.57 17.84 -7.15
CA VAL A 42 -9.13 16.49 -7.53
C VAL A 42 -10.25 15.82 -8.32
N PRO A 43 -10.01 15.37 -9.56
CA PRO A 43 -11.04 14.74 -10.37
C PRO A 43 -11.68 13.54 -9.65
N PRO A 44 -13.02 13.46 -9.61
CA PRO A 44 -13.71 12.27 -9.11
C PRO A 44 -13.33 11.02 -9.91
N LEU A 45 -13.34 9.87 -9.26
CA LEU A 45 -12.98 8.57 -9.82
C LEU A 45 -14.22 7.69 -9.87
N ARG A 46 -14.49 7.09 -11.03
CA ARG A 46 -15.58 6.11 -11.20
C ARG A 46 -15.07 4.74 -10.80
N VAL A 47 -15.77 4.09 -9.87
CA VAL A 47 -15.47 2.72 -9.42
C VAL A 47 -16.75 1.91 -9.48
N GLY A 48 -16.86 1.06 -10.51
CA GLY A 48 -18.11 0.37 -10.84
C GLY A 48 -19.28 1.34 -11.04
N ASN A 49 -20.32 1.19 -10.22
CA ASN A 49 -21.52 2.04 -10.23
C ASN A 49 -21.48 3.15 -9.14
N ARG A 50 -20.30 3.47 -8.62
CA ARG A 50 -20.09 4.52 -7.61
C ARG A 50 -19.05 5.52 -8.09
N ILE A 51 -19.11 6.71 -7.51
CA ILE A 51 -18.10 7.75 -7.70
C ILE A 51 -17.40 7.96 -6.37
N VAL A 52 -16.09 7.84 -6.35
CA VAL A 52 -15.23 8.23 -5.23
C VAL A 52 -14.67 9.62 -5.51
N TYR A 53 -14.83 10.54 -4.56
CA TYR A 53 -14.40 11.93 -4.71
C TYR A 53 -13.81 12.47 -3.40
N VAL A 54 -12.93 13.46 -3.55
CA VAL A 54 -12.36 14.19 -2.42
C VAL A 54 -13.25 15.40 -2.14
N GLN A 55 -13.72 15.55 -0.90
CA GLN A 55 -14.55 16.70 -0.52
C GLN A 55 -13.79 18.03 -0.63
N ARG A 56 -14.52 19.14 -0.74
CA ARG A 56 -14.02 20.52 -0.95
C ARG A 56 -12.77 20.88 -0.13
N ARG A 57 -12.72 20.47 1.14
CA ARG A 57 -11.62 20.80 2.06
C ARG A 57 -10.38 19.91 1.89
N GLY A 58 -10.36 18.99 0.94
CA GLY A 58 -9.19 18.20 0.55
C GLY A 58 -8.86 17.00 1.45
N SER A 59 -9.45 16.89 2.64
CA SER A 59 -9.05 15.92 3.66
C SER A 59 -10.05 14.80 3.95
N ILE A 60 -11.10 14.67 3.13
CA ILE A 60 -12.14 13.63 3.29
C ILE A 60 -12.36 13.01 1.93
N VAL A 61 -12.25 11.68 1.85
CA VAL A 61 -12.63 10.89 0.67
C VAL A 61 -14.01 10.30 0.94
N ARG A 62 -14.93 10.54 0.01
CA ARG A 62 -16.31 10.08 0.09
C ARG A 62 -16.66 9.30 -1.16
N ASP A 63 -17.55 8.33 -1.03
CA ASP A 63 -18.23 7.79 -2.20
C ASP A 63 -19.64 8.37 -2.35
N THR A 64 -20.23 8.16 -3.51
CA THR A 64 -21.65 8.35 -3.76
C THR A 64 -22.10 7.40 -4.86
N GLY A 65 -23.33 6.93 -4.78
CA GLY A 65 -23.93 6.07 -5.79
C GLY A 65 -25.43 6.01 -5.63
N TYR A 66 -26.13 5.62 -6.68
CA TYR A 66 -27.59 5.54 -6.66
C TYR A 66 -28.07 4.48 -5.65
N SER A 67 -29.01 4.85 -4.81
CA SER A 67 -29.66 4.00 -3.82
C SER A 67 -31.17 3.97 -4.09
N TYR A 68 -31.68 2.76 -4.35
CA TYR A 68 -33.11 2.53 -4.56
C TYR A 68 -33.96 2.87 -3.31
N GLN A 69 -33.38 2.76 -2.11
CA GLN A 69 -34.11 3.04 -0.87
C GLN A 69 -34.40 4.54 -0.68
N SER A 70 -33.46 5.38 -1.10
CA SER A 70 -33.57 6.84 -0.98
C SER A 70 -34.02 7.51 -2.27
N ASP A 71 -34.23 6.76 -3.36
CA ASP A 71 -34.44 7.26 -4.72
C ASP A 71 -33.51 8.45 -5.05
N GLY A 72 -32.22 8.22 -4.86
CA GLY A 72 -31.21 9.27 -4.97
C GLY A 72 -29.79 8.79 -4.74
N TYR A 73 -28.84 9.70 -4.94
CA TYR A 73 -27.42 9.44 -4.74
C TYR A 73 -27.04 9.72 -3.30
N ILE A 74 -26.46 8.71 -2.66
CA ILE A 74 -25.98 8.79 -1.28
C ILE A 74 -24.68 8.02 -1.14
N GLY A 75 -23.82 8.48 -0.23
CA GLY A 75 -22.65 7.70 0.15
C GLY A 75 -22.03 8.05 1.48
N ASN A 76 -20.88 7.42 1.71
CA ASN A 76 -20.23 7.29 2.99
C ASN A 76 -18.89 8.01 3.00
N ASP A 77 -18.53 8.57 4.16
CA ASP A 77 -17.17 9.01 4.43
C ASP A 77 -16.25 7.78 4.53
N LEU A 78 -15.46 7.55 3.48
CA LEU A 78 -14.52 6.42 3.41
C LEU A 78 -13.33 6.62 4.35
N THR A 79 -13.05 7.86 4.78
CA THR A 79 -11.98 8.19 5.71
C THR A 79 -12.41 8.11 7.17
N LEU A 80 -13.66 7.77 7.46
CA LEU A 80 -14.24 7.84 8.81
C LEU A 80 -13.41 7.08 9.87
N LEU A 81 -12.92 5.88 9.53
CA LEU A 81 -12.09 5.04 10.40
C LEU A 81 -10.59 5.28 10.24
N ALA A 82 -10.17 6.10 9.28
CA ALA A 82 -8.77 6.38 8.94
C ALA A 82 -8.42 7.87 8.97
N LYS A 83 -9.16 8.68 9.75
CA LYS A 83 -8.98 10.15 9.83
C LYS A 83 -7.55 10.57 10.14
N HIS A 84 -6.77 9.74 10.82
CA HIS A 84 -5.36 10.00 11.15
C HIS A 84 -4.45 10.06 9.91
N LEU A 85 -4.83 9.40 8.80
CA LEU A 85 -4.07 9.44 7.55
C LEU A 85 -4.26 10.76 6.79
N VAL A 86 -5.43 11.39 6.93
CA VAL A 86 -5.80 12.61 6.18
C VAL A 86 -5.80 13.89 7.03
N ARG A 87 -5.74 13.78 8.37
CA ARG A 87 -5.75 14.93 9.27
C ARG A 87 -4.55 15.84 9.01
N GLY A 88 -4.82 17.12 8.74
CA GLY A 88 -3.80 18.14 8.50
C GLY A 88 -3.15 18.07 7.11
N ARG A 89 -3.70 17.27 6.19
CA ARG A 89 -3.21 17.10 4.82
C ARG A 89 -4.32 17.41 3.82
N ASN A 90 -3.93 17.85 2.63
CA ASN A 90 -4.82 17.95 1.48
C ASN A 90 -4.46 16.88 0.45
N ILE A 91 -5.45 16.17 -0.07
CA ILE A 91 -5.27 15.31 -1.23
C ILE A 91 -5.21 16.19 -2.48
N VAL A 92 -4.17 16.00 -3.29
CA VAL A 92 -3.85 16.84 -4.46
C VAL A 92 -3.88 16.08 -5.79
N SER A 93 -3.82 14.74 -5.76
CA SER A 93 -3.93 13.88 -6.94
C SER A 93 -4.60 12.58 -6.53
N ALA A 94 -5.37 11.98 -7.44
CA ALA A 94 -5.94 10.66 -7.22
C ALA A 94 -5.92 9.82 -8.50
N ALA A 95 -5.84 8.51 -8.34
CA ALA A 95 -5.90 7.54 -9.42
C ALA A 95 -6.64 6.27 -8.99
N TYR A 96 -7.22 5.57 -9.95
CA TYR A 96 -7.88 4.29 -9.74
C TYR A 96 -7.25 3.24 -10.65
N ALA A 97 -6.67 2.20 -10.08
CA ALA A 97 -6.34 0.96 -10.77
C ALA A 97 -7.43 -0.05 -10.48
N GLN A 98 -8.21 -0.40 -11.50
CA GLN A 98 -9.27 -1.39 -11.39
C GLN A 98 -8.68 -2.79 -11.25
N GLU A 99 -7.70 -3.13 -12.09
CA GLU A 99 -7.06 -4.44 -12.11
C GLU A 99 -5.63 -4.35 -11.56
N PRO A 100 -5.18 -5.33 -10.74
CA PRO A 100 -5.90 -6.55 -10.36
C PRO A 100 -6.75 -6.44 -9.07
N ASP A 101 -6.47 -5.47 -8.19
CA ASP A 101 -6.99 -5.48 -6.80
C ASP A 101 -7.99 -4.36 -6.48
N SER A 102 -8.45 -3.58 -7.46
CA SER A 102 -9.33 -2.41 -7.28
C SER A 102 -8.82 -1.44 -6.19
N LEU A 103 -7.72 -0.75 -6.51
CA LEU A 103 -6.99 0.14 -5.61
C LEU A 103 -7.12 1.61 -6.04
N LEU A 104 -7.45 2.45 -5.07
CA LEU A 104 -7.47 3.90 -5.20
C LEU A 104 -6.24 4.50 -4.54
N TYR A 105 -5.55 5.39 -5.25
CA TYR A 105 -4.35 6.06 -4.78
C TYR A 105 -4.62 7.54 -4.61
N PHE A 106 -4.12 8.13 -3.52
CA PHE A 106 -4.30 9.54 -3.20
C PHE A 106 -2.97 10.16 -2.77
N VAL A 107 -2.45 11.11 -3.54
CA VAL A 107 -1.24 11.86 -3.16
C VAL A 107 -1.65 13.04 -2.28
N THR A 108 -0.95 13.21 -1.16
CA THR A 108 -1.14 14.34 -0.24
C THR A 108 -0.13 15.46 -0.51
N ASP A 109 -0.47 16.68 -0.10
CA ASP A 109 0.38 17.87 -0.25
C ASP A 109 1.73 17.80 0.48
N ASP A 110 1.81 17.03 1.57
CA ASP A 110 3.05 16.76 2.30
C ASP A 110 3.97 15.72 1.61
N GLY A 111 3.47 15.01 0.60
CA GLY A 111 4.24 14.10 -0.24
C GLY A 111 4.10 12.62 0.07
N LEU A 112 3.14 12.22 0.92
CA LEU A 112 2.73 10.83 1.09
C LEU A 112 1.80 10.39 -0.04
N MET A 113 1.66 9.08 -0.22
CA MET A 113 0.62 8.50 -1.06
C MET A 113 -0.21 7.51 -0.25
N LEU A 114 -1.49 7.82 -0.05
CA LEU A 114 -2.43 6.92 0.60
C LEU A 114 -2.99 5.93 -0.43
N CYS A 115 -3.33 4.73 0.04
CA CYS A 115 -3.95 3.70 -0.78
C CYS A 115 -5.22 3.19 -0.08
N LEU A 116 -6.28 3.02 -0.86
CA LEU A 116 -7.54 2.46 -0.41
C LEU A 116 -7.89 1.27 -1.29
N THR A 117 -7.91 0.07 -0.70
CA THR A 117 -8.59 -1.08 -1.29
C THR A 117 -10.09 -0.87 -1.17
N TYR A 118 -10.79 -0.88 -2.30
CA TYR A 118 -12.21 -0.57 -2.37
C TYR A 118 -12.95 -1.61 -3.20
N VAL A 119 -13.54 -2.58 -2.50
CA VAL A 119 -14.35 -3.67 -3.09
C VAL A 119 -15.69 -3.72 -2.37
N VAL A 120 -16.63 -2.91 -2.86
CA VAL A 120 -17.93 -2.65 -2.22
C VAL A 120 -18.76 -3.93 -2.09
N ASP A 121 -18.76 -4.77 -3.13
CA ASP A 121 -19.56 -6.00 -3.18
C ASP A 121 -19.12 -7.02 -2.13
N GLN A 122 -17.84 -7.01 -1.75
CA GLN A 122 -17.29 -7.82 -0.66
C GLN A 122 -17.25 -7.09 0.69
N LYS A 123 -17.73 -5.83 0.73
CA LYS A 123 -17.65 -4.94 1.89
C LYS A 123 -16.22 -4.75 2.42
N VAL A 124 -15.24 -4.73 1.52
CA VAL A 124 -13.81 -4.55 1.86
C VAL A 124 -13.42 -3.09 1.62
N TYR A 125 -13.00 -2.43 2.70
CA TYR A 125 -12.45 -1.08 2.72
C TYR A 125 -11.22 -1.09 3.62
N ALA A 126 -10.04 -0.94 3.04
CA ALA A 126 -8.79 -0.98 3.79
C ALA A 126 -7.88 0.16 3.36
N TRP A 127 -7.51 1.02 4.32
CA TRP A 127 -6.56 2.09 4.11
C TRP A 127 -5.15 1.63 4.45
N SER A 128 -4.21 2.00 3.59
CA SER A 128 -2.77 1.92 3.83
C SER A 128 -2.10 3.18 3.26
N HIS A 129 -0.77 3.26 3.35
CA HIS A 129 -0.01 4.35 2.76
C HIS A 129 1.38 3.90 2.35
N PHE A 130 1.93 4.61 1.36
CA PHE A 130 3.29 4.48 0.88
C PHE A 130 4.10 5.70 1.31
N VAL A 131 5.29 5.43 1.83
CA VAL A 131 6.32 6.43 2.16
C VAL A 131 7.49 6.19 1.23
N THR A 132 8.16 7.27 0.82
CA THR A 132 9.32 7.22 -0.07
C THR A 132 10.40 8.19 0.43
N ASN A 133 11.67 7.95 0.10
CA ASN A 133 12.74 8.94 0.29
C ASN A 133 12.63 10.02 -0.81
N GLY A 134 11.64 10.88 -0.64
CA GLY A 134 11.19 11.84 -1.64
C GLY A 134 9.80 12.35 -1.30
N LYS A 135 9.11 12.91 -2.29
CA LYS A 135 7.71 13.31 -2.18
C LYS A 135 6.94 12.90 -3.43
N TYR A 136 5.85 12.16 -3.25
CA TYR A 136 4.88 11.97 -4.32
C TYR A 136 4.25 13.32 -4.68
N LYS A 137 4.16 13.62 -5.98
CA LYS A 137 3.62 14.89 -6.50
C LYS A 137 2.35 14.70 -7.31
N ALA A 138 2.23 13.58 -8.02
CA ALA A 138 1.07 13.22 -8.82
C ALA A 138 1.03 11.70 -8.98
N VAL A 139 -0.17 11.17 -9.25
CA VAL A 139 -0.40 9.75 -9.53
C VAL A 139 -1.41 9.61 -10.67
N CYS A 140 -1.18 8.65 -11.56
CA CYS A 140 -2.15 8.24 -12.57
C CYS A 140 -2.12 6.72 -12.76
N ALA A 141 -3.27 6.16 -13.09
CA ALA A 141 -3.37 4.79 -13.56
C ALA A 141 -3.43 4.79 -15.09
N ALA A 142 -2.71 3.88 -15.73
CA ALA A 142 -2.78 3.66 -17.17
C ALA A 142 -2.94 2.17 -17.45
N ASN A 143 -3.79 1.86 -18.43
CA ASN A 143 -4.00 0.47 -18.86
C ASN A 143 -2.69 -0.11 -19.42
N HIS A 144 -2.40 -1.35 -19.04
CA HIS A 144 -1.25 -2.10 -19.52
C HIS A 144 -1.63 -3.58 -19.73
N GLY A 145 -2.30 -3.86 -20.85
CA GLY A 145 -2.81 -5.19 -21.16
C GLY A 145 -3.96 -5.55 -20.23
N ASN A 146 -3.81 -6.63 -19.47
CA ASN A 146 -4.83 -7.12 -18.53
C ASN A 146 -4.75 -6.48 -17.13
N ASN A 147 -3.79 -5.58 -16.90
CA ASN A 147 -3.58 -4.92 -15.60
C ASN A 147 -3.58 -3.40 -15.77
N ASP A 148 -3.85 -2.67 -14.70
CA ASP A 148 -3.54 -1.25 -14.62
C ASP A 148 -2.17 -1.04 -14.00
N ARG A 149 -1.39 -0.12 -14.58
CA ARG A 149 -0.10 0.29 -14.04
C ARG A 149 -0.22 1.67 -13.42
N ILE A 150 0.22 1.77 -12.17
CA ILE A 150 0.32 3.06 -11.48
C ILE A 150 1.63 3.73 -11.84
N TYR A 151 1.54 4.95 -12.33
CA TYR A 151 2.64 5.87 -12.51
C TYR A 151 2.55 6.97 -11.45
N ALA A 152 3.69 7.37 -10.92
CA ALA A 152 3.81 8.46 -9.97
C ALA A 152 4.90 9.43 -10.40
N VAL A 153 4.66 10.73 -10.22
CA VAL A 153 5.73 11.73 -10.26
C VAL A 153 6.30 11.85 -8.86
N VAL A 154 7.59 11.57 -8.70
CA VAL A 154 8.27 11.63 -7.40
C VAL A 154 9.37 12.68 -7.44
N GLU A 155 9.33 13.63 -6.51
CA GLU A 155 10.36 14.63 -6.33
C GLU A 155 11.40 14.14 -5.31
N ARG A 156 12.67 14.11 -5.70
CA ARG A 156 13.78 13.60 -4.88
C ARG A 156 14.94 14.60 -4.86
N ARG A 157 15.78 14.49 -3.83
CA ARG A 157 17.08 15.17 -3.77
C ARG A 157 18.19 14.19 -4.12
N ILE A 158 18.83 14.36 -5.27
CA ILE A 158 19.88 13.49 -5.82
C ILE A 158 21.12 14.34 -6.04
N ASN A 159 22.26 13.92 -5.47
CA ASN A 159 23.52 14.67 -5.50
C ASN A 159 23.36 16.18 -5.20
N GLY A 160 22.56 16.52 -4.18
CA GLY A 160 22.29 17.90 -3.77
C GLY A 160 21.28 18.69 -4.61
N LYS A 161 20.79 18.15 -5.73
CA LYS A 161 19.81 18.80 -6.62
C LYS A 161 18.41 18.22 -6.44
N SER A 162 17.38 19.05 -6.60
CA SER A 162 15.99 18.58 -6.70
C SER A 162 15.72 18.10 -8.11
N VAL A 163 15.24 16.86 -8.24
CA VAL A 163 14.89 16.22 -9.50
C VAL A 163 13.50 15.61 -9.38
N ARG A 164 12.82 15.43 -10.51
CA ARG A 164 11.53 14.72 -10.58
C ARG A 164 11.67 13.51 -11.48
N TYR A 165 11.27 12.37 -10.97
CA TYR A 165 11.20 11.12 -11.70
C TYR A 165 9.75 10.80 -12.04
N LEU A 166 9.56 10.19 -13.20
CA LEU A 166 8.36 9.44 -13.52
C LEU A 166 8.66 7.98 -13.18
N GLU A 167 8.03 7.49 -12.13
CA GLU A 167 8.22 6.14 -11.60
C GLU A 167 6.94 5.33 -11.82
N TYR A 168 7.03 4.01 -11.83
CA TYR A 168 5.87 3.13 -11.88
C TYR A 168 5.98 2.02 -10.85
N PHE A 169 4.83 1.52 -10.38
CA PHE A 169 4.78 0.39 -9.46
C PHE A 169 5.09 -0.89 -10.25
N ALA A 170 6.16 -1.57 -9.87
CA ALA A 170 6.53 -2.83 -10.48
C ALA A 170 5.38 -3.84 -10.34
N PRO A 171 5.06 -4.61 -11.39
CA PRO A 171 4.03 -5.63 -11.30
C PRO A 171 4.46 -6.71 -10.31
N LEU A 172 3.51 -7.22 -9.54
CA LEU A 172 3.73 -8.44 -8.78
C LEU A 172 3.85 -9.61 -9.77
N VAL A 173 4.93 -10.38 -9.65
CA VAL A 173 5.19 -11.56 -10.47
C VAL A 173 4.93 -12.82 -9.64
N GLU A 174 4.45 -13.88 -10.29
CA GLU A 174 4.43 -15.20 -9.67
C GLU A 174 5.74 -15.91 -10.01
N SER A 175 6.71 -15.89 -9.09
CA SER A 175 7.99 -16.58 -9.26
C SER A 175 8.39 -17.36 -8.02
N ASP A 176 9.18 -18.41 -8.19
CA ASP A 176 9.82 -19.14 -7.07
C ASP A 176 11.23 -18.61 -6.76
N ALA A 177 11.73 -17.64 -7.53
CA ALA A 177 13.01 -16.99 -7.32
C ALA A 177 12.80 -15.59 -6.71
N GLU A 178 13.46 -15.32 -5.59
CA GLU A 178 13.48 -14.01 -4.93
C GLU A 178 14.01 -12.91 -5.84
N GLN A 179 14.96 -13.24 -6.73
CA GLN A 179 15.55 -12.33 -7.69
C GLN A 179 14.51 -11.70 -8.65
N ASP A 180 13.36 -12.33 -8.86
CA ASP A 180 12.34 -11.85 -9.79
C ASP A 180 11.47 -10.72 -9.22
N TYR A 181 11.33 -10.68 -7.90
CA TYR A 181 10.49 -9.71 -7.22
C TYR A 181 11.18 -8.35 -7.11
N THR A 182 10.42 -7.27 -7.32
CA THR A 182 10.91 -5.90 -7.13
C THR A 182 10.37 -5.34 -5.82
N MET A 183 11.12 -5.52 -4.74
CA MET A 183 10.75 -5.10 -3.38
C MET A 183 11.68 -3.99 -2.88
N MET A 184 11.77 -2.91 -3.65
CA MET A 184 12.60 -1.73 -3.36
C MET A 184 11.92 -0.47 -3.88
N ASP A 185 12.21 0.69 -3.28
CA ASP A 185 11.76 2.00 -3.77
C ASP A 185 12.73 2.52 -4.86
N ALA A 186 12.24 3.24 -5.88
CA ALA A 186 13.03 3.74 -7.00
C ALA A 186 13.97 2.70 -7.64
N ALA A 187 13.50 1.46 -7.79
CA ALA A 187 14.32 0.35 -8.26
C ALA A 187 14.72 0.49 -9.74
N VAL A 188 15.96 0.12 -10.04
CA VAL A 188 16.49 -0.03 -11.40
C VAL A 188 17.00 -1.47 -11.53
N ARG A 189 16.51 -2.17 -12.55
CA ARG A 189 16.91 -3.54 -12.87
C ARG A 189 17.73 -3.53 -14.16
N ALA A 190 18.82 -4.28 -14.18
CA ALA A 190 19.62 -4.56 -15.38
C ALA A 190 19.92 -6.06 -15.47
N GLU A 191 19.89 -6.57 -16.70
CA GLU A 191 20.29 -7.94 -17.05
C GLU A 191 21.45 -7.88 -18.05
N TYR A 192 22.53 -8.60 -17.77
CA TYR A 192 23.76 -8.59 -18.56
C TYR A 192 24.06 -9.96 -19.15
N GLN A 193 24.64 -9.98 -20.36
CA GLN A 193 25.08 -11.22 -21.01
C GLN A 193 26.25 -11.90 -20.29
N ALA A 194 27.15 -11.11 -19.71
CA ALA A 194 28.29 -11.57 -18.91
C ALA A 194 28.21 -10.95 -17.50
N PRO A 195 28.57 -11.69 -16.43
CA PRO A 195 28.52 -11.17 -15.06
C PRO A 195 29.31 -9.85 -14.91
N GLN A 196 28.69 -8.86 -14.28
CA GLN A 196 29.27 -7.55 -14.03
C GLN A 196 29.35 -7.28 -12.53
N LYS A 197 30.32 -6.47 -12.11
CA LYS A 197 30.39 -5.94 -10.73
C LYS A 197 29.81 -4.54 -10.61
N GLU A 198 29.72 -3.81 -11.70
CA GLU A 198 29.27 -2.41 -11.71
C GLU A 198 27.75 -2.34 -11.52
N LEU A 199 27.33 -1.46 -10.62
CA LEU A 199 25.92 -1.28 -10.32
C LEU A 199 25.23 -0.38 -11.36
N PRO A 200 23.99 -0.71 -11.79
CA PRO A 200 23.16 0.25 -12.51
C PRO A 200 22.75 1.40 -11.59
N ALA A 201 22.05 2.41 -12.15
CA ALA A 201 21.47 3.54 -11.41
C ALA A 201 22.43 4.60 -10.83
N GLY A 202 23.70 4.59 -11.24
CA GLY A 202 24.70 5.59 -10.80
C GLY A 202 24.36 7.04 -11.20
N ASP A 203 23.46 7.23 -12.16
CA ASP A 203 22.94 8.53 -12.62
C ASP A 203 21.69 8.98 -11.85
N VAL A 204 20.78 8.05 -11.51
CA VAL A 204 19.48 8.37 -10.90
C VAL A 204 19.46 8.28 -9.36
N LEU A 205 20.33 7.48 -8.76
CA LEU A 205 20.41 7.28 -7.30
C LEU A 205 21.72 7.82 -6.68
N LEU A 206 22.49 8.62 -7.41
CA LEU A 206 23.79 9.12 -6.97
C LEU A 206 23.76 9.75 -5.57
N GLY A 207 24.63 9.24 -4.69
CA GLY A 207 24.81 9.70 -3.31
C GLY A 207 23.77 9.18 -2.32
N LYS A 208 22.85 8.29 -2.72
CA LYS A 208 21.89 7.62 -1.84
C LYS A 208 22.47 6.35 -1.24
N ASP A 209 22.00 6.01 -0.06
CA ASP A 209 22.16 4.66 0.50
C ASP A 209 21.14 3.74 -0.15
N VAL A 210 21.62 2.66 -0.76
CA VAL A 210 20.84 1.73 -1.58
C VAL A 210 21.00 0.30 -1.06
N VAL A 211 20.07 -0.54 -1.46
CA VAL A 211 20.11 -1.99 -1.33
C VAL A 211 20.25 -2.61 -2.72
N VAL A 212 20.90 -3.77 -2.79
CA VAL A 212 21.12 -4.49 -4.05
C VAL A 212 20.66 -5.93 -3.91
N MET A 213 19.96 -6.43 -4.93
CA MET A 213 19.63 -7.83 -5.12
C MET A 213 20.31 -8.27 -6.41
N ALA A 214 21.29 -9.17 -6.31
CA ALA A 214 22.11 -9.60 -7.44
C ALA A 214 22.26 -11.12 -7.51
N ASP A 215 21.76 -11.73 -8.58
CA ASP A 215 21.59 -13.19 -8.76
C ASP A 215 21.12 -13.92 -7.48
N GLY A 216 20.12 -13.36 -6.77
CA GLY A 216 19.53 -13.95 -5.55
C GLY A 216 20.20 -13.50 -4.23
N TYR A 217 21.36 -12.86 -4.30
CA TYR A 217 22.08 -12.38 -3.11
C TYR A 217 21.72 -10.93 -2.77
N PHE A 218 21.40 -10.70 -1.50
CA PHE A 218 21.11 -9.39 -0.95
C PHE A 218 22.39 -8.72 -0.40
N PHE A 219 22.66 -7.49 -0.85
CA PHE A 219 23.72 -6.63 -0.34
C PHE A 219 23.13 -5.35 0.28
N GLU A 220 23.55 -5.07 1.52
CA GLU A 220 23.18 -3.88 2.28
C GLU A 220 24.34 -2.89 2.45
N GLY A 221 24.04 -1.67 2.93
CA GLY A 221 25.07 -0.68 3.26
C GLY A 221 25.82 -0.10 2.06
N VAL A 222 25.27 -0.25 0.85
CA VAL A 222 25.90 0.25 -0.38
C VAL A 222 25.56 1.73 -0.53
N LYS A 223 26.60 2.57 -0.65
CA LYS A 223 26.43 3.97 -1.01
C LYS A 223 26.61 4.15 -2.51
N MET A 224 25.58 4.65 -3.19
CA MET A 224 25.61 4.81 -4.64
C MET A 224 26.59 5.92 -5.06
N ALA A 225 27.52 5.55 -5.93
CA ALA A 225 28.53 6.39 -6.55
C ALA A 225 28.59 6.07 -8.07
N ALA A 226 29.25 6.91 -8.86
CA ALA A 226 29.36 6.70 -10.31
C ALA A 226 30.07 5.38 -10.69
N ASP A 227 30.91 4.87 -9.80
CA ASP A 227 31.71 3.65 -9.95
C ASP A 227 31.35 2.58 -8.91
N ALA A 228 30.16 2.65 -8.32
CA ALA A 228 29.72 1.71 -7.29
C ALA A 228 29.70 0.27 -7.82
N ARG A 229 30.18 -0.66 -7.00
CA ARG A 229 30.35 -2.08 -7.36
C ARG A 229 29.93 -3.01 -6.23
N ILE A 230 29.53 -4.23 -6.60
CA ILE A 230 29.35 -5.36 -5.68
C ILE A 230 30.61 -6.26 -5.64
N PRO A 231 30.84 -6.99 -4.53
CA PRO A 231 32.01 -7.84 -4.37
C PRO A 231 32.09 -8.98 -5.40
N GLU A 232 30.94 -9.61 -5.67
CA GLU A 232 30.79 -10.72 -6.61
C GLU A 232 30.11 -10.25 -7.89
N ALA A 233 30.52 -10.80 -9.04
CA ALA A 233 29.96 -10.41 -10.31
C ALA A 233 28.64 -11.14 -10.55
N ALA A 234 27.61 -10.45 -11.03
CA ALA A 234 26.27 -10.98 -11.25
C ALA A 234 25.73 -10.58 -12.63
N LYS A 235 24.80 -11.38 -13.16
CA LYS A 235 24.10 -11.10 -14.43
C LYS A 235 22.83 -10.30 -14.23
N ASN A 236 22.05 -10.63 -13.20
CA ASN A 236 20.83 -9.90 -12.85
C ASN A 236 21.15 -9.01 -11.66
N ILE A 237 21.07 -7.70 -11.84
CA ILE A 237 21.34 -6.74 -10.76
C ILE A 237 20.15 -5.80 -10.65
N MET A 238 19.56 -5.75 -9.47
CA MET A 238 18.55 -4.78 -9.09
C MET A 238 19.09 -3.89 -7.98
N VAL A 239 18.99 -2.57 -8.16
CA VAL A 239 19.40 -1.58 -7.17
C VAL A 239 18.25 -0.64 -6.89
N GLY A 240 18.00 -0.36 -5.62
CA GLY A 240 16.95 0.56 -5.22
C GLY A 240 17.17 1.12 -3.82
N LEU A 241 16.31 2.05 -3.43
CA LEU A 241 16.25 2.57 -2.08
C LEU A 241 15.60 1.53 -1.16
N PRO A 242 16.08 1.40 0.08
CA PRO A 242 15.44 0.52 1.05
C PRO A 242 14.01 1.01 1.32
N TYR A 243 13.10 0.05 1.47
CA TYR A 243 11.74 0.31 1.91
C TYR A 243 11.48 -0.43 3.23
N THR A 244 10.49 0.03 3.98
CA THR A 244 10.06 -0.65 5.21
C THR A 244 8.56 -0.83 5.17
N MET A 245 8.10 -2.08 5.21
CA MET A 245 6.72 -2.43 5.52
C MET A 245 6.57 -2.53 7.03
N THR A 246 5.48 -1.96 7.55
CA THR A 246 5.08 -2.11 8.95
C THR A 246 3.60 -2.43 9.01
N LEU A 247 3.27 -3.50 9.70
CA LEU A 247 1.91 -3.93 9.96
C LEU A 247 1.73 -4.10 11.47
N GLU A 248 0.74 -3.41 12.02
CA GLU A 248 0.37 -3.54 13.42
C GLU A 248 -1.09 -3.98 13.51
N GLN A 249 -1.35 -5.09 14.21
CA GLN A 249 -2.71 -5.55 14.43
C GLN A 249 -3.42 -4.67 15.47
N PRO A 250 -4.75 -4.48 15.35
CA PRO A 250 -5.52 -3.85 16.41
C PRO A 250 -5.41 -4.65 17.71
N ASN A 251 -5.74 -3.96 18.82
CA ASN A 251 -5.88 -4.59 20.13
C ASN A 251 -6.66 -5.90 20.00
N TRP A 252 -6.12 -6.97 20.57
CA TRP A 252 -6.82 -8.23 20.59
C TRP A 252 -8.02 -8.12 21.53
N ASP A 253 -9.20 -8.41 20.98
CA ASP A 253 -10.43 -8.50 21.73
C ASP A 253 -11.25 -9.66 21.17
N ALA A 254 -11.31 -10.76 21.93
CA ALA A 254 -12.30 -11.79 21.66
C ALA A 254 -13.64 -11.27 22.17
N GLY A 255 -14.40 -10.66 21.27
CA GLY A 255 -15.81 -10.39 21.54
C GLY A 255 -16.47 -11.68 22.02
N ASN A 256 -17.17 -11.60 23.16
CA ASN A 256 -17.98 -12.68 23.71
C ASN A 256 -17.18 -13.91 24.23
N THR A 257 -16.27 -13.70 25.18
CA THR A 257 -15.84 -14.82 26.03
C THR A 257 -16.94 -15.19 27.03
N ASP A 258 -17.01 -16.44 27.49
CA ASP A 258 -17.93 -16.87 28.56
C ASP A 258 -17.80 -16.04 29.86
N THR A 259 -16.68 -15.30 30.00
CA THR A 259 -16.37 -14.44 31.13
C THR A 259 -16.63 -12.95 30.88
N GLY A 260 -17.28 -12.58 29.77
CA GLY A 260 -17.55 -11.19 29.39
C GLY A 260 -16.40 -10.51 28.64
N THR A 261 -16.30 -9.18 28.74
CA THR A 261 -15.28 -8.38 28.04
C THR A 261 -13.87 -8.69 28.53
N VAL A 262 -12.93 -8.78 27.59
CA VAL A 262 -11.49 -8.97 27.83
C VAL A 262 -10.69 -7.68 27.64
N GLN A 263 -11.38 -6.56 27.43
CA GLN A 263 -10.77 -5.24 27.44
C GLN A 263 -10.25 -4.90 28.84
N GLY A 264 -9.04 -4.33 28.93
CA GLY A 264 -8.39 -4.00 30.19
C GLY A 264 -7.80 -5.18 30.97
N ARG A 265 -8.06 -6.44 30.56
CA ARG A 265 -7.39 -7.60 31.15
C ARG A 265 -5.96 -7.70 30.65
N LYS A 266 -5.07 -8.09 31.57
CA LYS A 266 -3.70 -8.45 31.24
C LYS A 266 -3.70 -9.70 30.36
N LYS A 267 -3.03 -9.63 29.24
CA LYS A 267 -2.89 -10.70 28.25
C LYS A 267 -1.50 -10.66 27.62
N VAL A 268 -1.09 -11.78 27.07
CA VAL A 268 0.18 -11.93 26.36
C VAL A 268 -0.07 -12.75 25.10
N VAL A 269 0.51 -12.31 23.99
CA VAL A 269 0.59 -13.12 22.78
C VAL A 269 1.90 -13.90 22.85
N THR A 270 1.81 -15.22 23.00
CA THR A 270 3.00 -16.08 23.14
C THR A 270 3.48 -16.59 21.79
N ASN A 271 2.54 -16.95 20.91
CA ASN A 271 2.83 -17.37 19.55
C ASN A 271 1.94 -16.63 18.54
N ALA A 272 2.49 -16.46 17.35
CA ALA A 272 1.75 -16.05 16.16
C ALA A 272 1.95 -17.11 15.06
N ILE A 273 0.89 -17.46 14.35
CA ILE A 273 0.96 -18.25 13.12
C ILE A 273 0.75 -17.30 11.97
N LEU A 274 1.76 -17.18 11.10
CA LEU A 274 1.71 -16.38 9.89
C LEU A 274 1.40 -17.29 8.70
N ARG A 275 0.31 -17.03 7.98
CA ARG A 275 0.04 -17.70 6.71
C ARG A 275 0.71 -16.93 5.58
N LEU A 276 1.77 -17.51 5.04
CA LEU A 276 2.66 -16.88 4.08
C LEU A 276 2.60 -17.58 2.73
N THR A 277 2.78 -16.81 1.66
CA THR A 277 2.97 -17.32 0.30
C THR A 277 4.24 -16.71 -0.26
N LYS A 278 5.16 -17.54 -0.77
CA LYS A 278 6.39 -17.11 -1.44
C LYS A 278 7.11 -15.97 -0.72
N SER A 279 7.31 -16.12 0.59
CA SER A 279 7.77 -15.03 1.47
C SER A 279 9.09 -15.35 2.15
N TYR A 280 9.91 -14.33 2.38
CA TYR A 280 11.14 -14.45 3.16
C TYR A 280 11.47 -13.15 3.90
N GLY A 281 12.18 -13.25 5.01
CA GLY A 281 12.59 -12.09 5.83
C GLY A 281 11.50 -11.58 6.78
N GLY A 282 11.73 -10.38 7.32
CA GLY A 282 10.84 -9.75 8.28
C GLY A 282 11.12 -10.11 9.74
N ARG A 283 10.54 -9.31 10.62
CA ARG A 283 10.58 -9.42 12.07
C ARG A 283 9.16 -9.40 12.61
N VAL A 284 8.90 -10.16 13.67
CA VAL A 284 7.59 -10.20 14.34
C VAL A 284 7.77 -10.03 15.85
N GLY A 285 6.85 -9.31 16.47
CA GLY A 285 6.92 -9.01 17.88
C GLY A 285 5.60 -8.48 18.44
N GLN A 286 5.62 -8.10 19.72
CA GLN A 286 4.45 -7.49 20.35
C GLN A 286 4.28 -6.02 19.95
N ASN A 287 5.40 -5.35 19.67
CA ASN A 287 5.47 -3.96 19.22
C ASN A 287 6.79 -3.72 18.48
N ALA A 288 6.97 -2.54 17.88
CA ALA A 288 8.15 -2.20 17.08
C ALA A 288 9.49 -2.19 17.85
N HIS A 289 9.46 -2.16 19.19
CA HIS A 289 10.66 -2.15 20.04
C HIS A 289 11.05 -3.53 20.58
N ASN A 290 10.15 -4.52 20.48
CA ASN A 290 10.37 -5.88 20.98
C ASN A 290 9.96 -6.89 19.91
N MET A 291 10.90 -7.24 19.04
CA MET A 291 10.70 -8.09 17.86
C MET A 291 11.87 -9.04 17.66
N ASP A 292 11.57 -10.25 17.20
CA ASP A 292 12.56 -11.22 16.74
C ASP A 292 12.51 -11.38 15.22
N LYS A 293 13.63 -11.77 14.61
CA LYS A 293 13.68 -12.16 13.20
C LYS A 293 12.79 -13.38 12.98
N ILE A 294 12.05 -13.40 11.87
CA ILE A 294 11.33 -14.59 11.45
C ILE A 294 12.38 -15.61 10.98
N ILE A 295 12.49 -16.74 11.68
CA ILE A 295 13.47 -17.78 11.36
C ILE A 295 12.86 -18.73 10.34
N TYR A 296 13.40 -18.71 9.12
CA TYR A 296 13.07 -19.63 8.03
C TYR A 296 13.99 -20.86 8.07
N ASP A 297 14.01 -21.66 7.01
CA ASP A 297 15.04 -22.68 6.85
C ASP A 297 16.37 -21.99 6.51
N ALA A 298 17.33 -22.05 7.44
CA ALA A 298 18.62 -21.39 7.29
C ALA A 298 19.52 -22.11 6.27
N GLU A 299 19.34 -23.42 6.10
CA GLU A 299 20.14 -24.24 5.18
C GLU A 299 19.71 -24.04 3.73
N ALA A 300 18.50 -23.54 3.48
CA ALA A 300 17.97 -23.35 2.14
C ALA A 300 18.85 -22.42 1.28
N MET A 301 19.35 -21.33 1.86
CA MET A 301 20.27 -20.39 1.18
C MET A 301 21.65 -21.00 0.88
N GLU A 302 22.14 -21.90 1.74
CA GLU A 302 23.45 -22.53 1.58
C GLU A 302 23.43 -23.72 0.61
N THR A 303 22.23 -24.25 0.32
CA THR A 303 22.02 -25.47 -0.48
C THR A 303 21.43 -25.20 -1.86
N ASP A 304 21.37 -23.93 -2.30
CA ASP A 304 20.73 -23.51 -3.57
C ASP A 304 19.25 -23.97 -3.67
N ASN A 305 18.61 -24.14 -2.51
CA ASN A 305 17.21 -24.49 -2.40
C ASN A 305 16.37 -23.21 -2.37
N ASN A 306 15.10 -23.33 -2.78
CA ASN A 306 14.16 -22.21 -2.74
C ASN A 306 14.03 -21.65 -1.31
N VAL A 307 14.41 -20.38 -1.15
CA VAL A 307 14.38 -19.67 0.13
C VAL A 307 12.97 -19.18 0.48
N LEU A 308 12.10 -19.05 -0.51
CA LEU A 308 10.75 -18.50 -0.33
C LEU A 308 9.82 -19.52 0.31
N TYR A 309 9.29 -19.17 1.48
CA TYR A 309 8.41 -20.03 2.26
C TYR A 309 6.93 -19.85 1.88
N THR A 310 6.22 -20.97 1.74
CA THR A 310 4.76 -21.02 1.59
C THR A 310 4.16 -21.99 2.61
N GLY A 311 3.20 -21.51 3.40
CA GLY A 311 2.53 -22.30 4.44
C GLY A 311 2.24 -21.51 5.70
N ASP A 312 1.93 -22.24 6.77
CA ASP A 312 1.64 -21.68 8.10
C ASP A 312 2.89 -21.75 8.98
N LYS A 313 3.52 -20.59 9.22
CA LYS A 313 4.72 -20.47 10.05
C LYS A 313 4.33 -20.12 11.48
N LYS A 314 4.47 -21.07 12.41
CA LYS A 314 4.32 -20.82 13.84
C LYS A 314 5.60 -20.18 14.40
N ILE A 315 5.46 -19.05 15.08
CA ILE A 315 6.55 -18.25 15.62
C ILE A 315 6.26 -17.93 17.08
N THR A 316 7.23 -18.21 17.95
CA THR A 316 7.19 -17.75 19.34
C THR A 316 7.65 -16.30 19.38
N LEU A 317 6.84 -15.42 19.96
CA LEU A 317 7.17 -14.01 20.08
C LEU A 317 8.18 -13.79 21.21
N PRO A 318 9.02 -12.74 21.14
CA PRO A 318 9.94 -12.41 22.23
C PRO A 318 9.17 -12.19 23.53
N ALA A 319 9.83 -12.51 24.65
CA ALA A 319 9.25 -12.29 25.97
C ALA A 319 8.99 -10.80 26.21
N GLY A 320 7.72 -10.38 26.21
CA GLY A 320 7.32 -9.00 26.45
C GLY A 320 6.39 -8.79 27.66
N GLY A 321 6.14 -9.86 28.43
CA GLY A 321 5.27 -9.82 29.60
C GLY A 321 3.78 -9.71 29.23
N TYR A 322 2.96 -9.37 30.22
CA TYR A 322 1.53 -9.15 30.05
C TYR A 322 1.23 -7.66 29.86
N ASP A 323 0.45 -7.33 28.83
CA ASP A 323 -0.08 -6.00 28.57
C ASP A 323 -1.62 -6.02 28.45
N THR A 324 -2.25 -4.88 28.18
CA THR A 324 -3.71 -4.79 28.00
C THR A 324 -4.17 -4.82 26.54
N ASP A 325 -3.24 -4.84 25.60
CA ASP A 325 -3.53 -4.64 24.17
C ASP A 325 -3.46 -5.95 23.39
N GLY A 326 -2.51 -6.84 23.68
CA GLY A 326 -2.32 -8.12 22.98
C GLY A 326 -2.02 -7.95 21.48
N ARG A 327 -1.22 -6.93 21.14
CA ARG A 327 -0.88 -6.63 19.74
C ARG A 327 0.19 -7.57 19.22
N THR A 328 0.23 -7.62 17.89
CA THR A 328 1.36 -8.14 17.14
C THR A 328 1.75 -7.10 16.09
N CYS A 329 3.05 -6.97 15.89
CA CYS A 329 3.65 -6.07 14.93
C CYS A 329 4.57 -6.89 14.02
N ILE A 330 4.54 -6.60 12.73
CA ILE A 330 5.44 -7.14 11.72
C ILE A 330 6.16 -5.97 11.05
N VAL A 331 7.48 -6.06 10.94
CA VAL A 331 8.32 -5.07 10.26
C VAL A 331 9.22 -5.81 9.28
N HIS A 332 9.28 -5.34 8.05
CA HIS A 332 10.12 -5.92 7.02
C HIS A 332 10.83 -4.83 6.23
N ASP A 333 12.16 -4.91 6.21
CA ASP A 333 13.08 -3.90 5.70
C ASP A 333 14.12 -4.47 4.72
N THR A 334 13.90 -5.69 4.23
CA THR A 334 14.77 -6.36 3.26
C THR A 334 14.03 -6.56 1.93
N PRO A 335 14.75 -6.63 0.79
CA PRO A 335 14.14 -6.63 -0.54
C PRO A 335 13.62 -8.02 -0.97
N TYR A 336 13.03 -8.75 -0.04
CA TYR A 336 12.40 -10.04 -0.31
C TYR A 336 10.88 -9.88 -0.42
N PRO A 337 10.19 -10.76 -1.17
CA PRO A 337 8.75 -10.77 -1.17
C PRO A 337 8.19 -11.18 0.19
N PHE A 338 7.04 -10.61 0.56
CA PHE A 338 6.33 -10.93 1.80
C PHE A 338 4.82 -10.82 1.59
N SER A 339 4.21 -11.92 1.19
CA SER A 339 2.77 -12.04 0.98
C SER A 339 2.13 -12.74 2.17
N LEU A 340 1.44 -11.94 2.99
CA LEU A 340 0.79 -12.37 4.23
C LEU A 340 -0.73 -12.43 4.06
N SER A 341 -1.31 -13.60 4.25
CA SER A 341 -2.76 -13.81 4.11
C SER A 341 -3.50 -13.82 5.45
N ALA A 342 -2.83 -14.21 6.54
CA ALA A 342 -3.44 -14.25 7.87
C ALA A 342 -2.39 -14.19 8.99
N ILE A 343 -2.81 -13.64 10.13
CA ILE A 343 -2.10 -13.71 11.41
C ILE A 343 -3.06 -14.31 12.43
N ILE A 344 -2.71 -15.50 12.95
CA ILE A 344 -3.44 -16.15 14.04
C ILE A 344 -2.63 -15.97 15.31
N ARG A 345 -3.25 -15.42 16.37
CA ARG A 345 -2.61 -15.12 17.65
C ARG A 345 -3.00 -16.16 18.69
N GLU A 346 -2.00 -16.78 19.34
CA GLU A 346 -2.20 -17.58 20.55
C GLU A 346 -2.08 -16.65 21.76
N VAL A 347 -3.22 -16.35 22.39
CA VAL A 347 -3.32 -15.38 23.49
C VAL A 347 -3.57 -16.09 24.82
N SER A 348 -2.77 -15.76 25.83
CA SER A 348 -2.96 -16.20 27.21
C SER A 348 -3.35 -15.01 28.10
N PHE A 349 -4.22 -15.23 29.07
CA PHE A 349 -4.64 -14.19 30.03
C PHE A 349 -3.90 -14.32 31.34
N GLY A 350 -3.55 -13.18 31.93
CA GLY A 350 -2.98 -13.10 33.26
C GLY A 350 -4.09 -13.21 34.29
N GLY A 351 -4.01 -14.24 35.14
CA GLY A 351 -4.89 -14.50 36.28
C GLY A 351 -4.10 -15.09 37.42
#